data_AF-A0A318QUH2-F1
#
_entry.id   AF-A0A318QUH2-F1
#
_cell.length_a   1.000
_cell.length_b   1.000
_cell.length_c   1.000
_cell.angle_alpha   90.00
_cell.angle_beta   90.00
_cell.angle_gamma   90.00
#
_symmetry.space_group_name_H-M   'P 1'
#
loop_
_entity.id
_entity.type
_entity.pdbx_description
1 polymer ?
#
loop_
_entity_poly.entity_id
_entity_poly.type
_entity_poly.pdbx_seq_one_letter_code
_entity_poly.pdbx_strand_id
1 'polypeptide(L)' 'MWDEPYLETCCRSALHRLYLSGQAGRPEGMPDTPCLERLVEMGLALRRPDGRFAISATGTTRHCSEILKRP' A
#
# COMPACT_ATOMS: atom_id res chain seq x y z
N MET A 1 1.82 10.36 -10.51
CA MET A 1 0.77 9.89 -11.42
C MET A 1 0.91 8.38 -11.48
N TRP A 2 -0.15 7.58 -11.40
CA TRP A 2 0.01 6.15 -11.67
C TRP A 2 0.23 6.06 -13.19
N ASP A 3 1.47 5.92 -13.65
CA ASP A 3 1.81 6.02 -15.08
C ASP A 3 1.13 4.93 -15.94
N GLU A 4 0.55 3.91 -15.32
CA GLU A 4 -0.12 2.80 -16.00
C GLU A 4 -1.51 2.50 -15.37
N PRO A 5 -2.61 2.55 -16.15
CA PRO A 5 -3.99 2.35 -15.64
C PRO A 5 -4.23 1.00 -14.94
N TYR A 6 -3.50 -0.03 -15.32
CA TYR A 6 -3.63 -1.37 -14.74
C TYR A 6 -2.92 -1.49 -13.39
N LEU A 7 -1.83 -0.76 -13.19
CA LEU A 7 -1.11 -0.67 -11.91
C LEU A 7 -1.93 0.06 -10.85
N GLU A 8 -2.80 0.97 -11.27
CA GLU A 8 -3.71 1.70 -10.38
C GLU A 8 -4.65 0.74 -9.64
N THR A 9 -5.21 -0.29 -10.31
CA THR A 9 -6.21 -1.18 -9.68
C THR A 9 -5.57 -2.18 -8.70
N CYS A 10 -4.46 -2.82 -9.07
CA CYS A 10 -3.80 -3.79 -8.19
C CYS A 10 -3.09 -3.10 -7.02
N CYS A 11 -2.46 -1.95 -7.23
CA CYS A 11 -1.78 -1.21 -6.16
C CYS A 11 -2.77 -0.52 -5.21
N ARG A 12 -3.92 -0.03 -5.69
CA ARG A 12 -5.00 0.44 -4.79
C ARG A 12 -5.51 -0.71 -3.91
N SER A 13 -5.72 -1.89 -4.49
CA SER A 13 -6.15 -3.06 -3.73
C SER A 13 -5.12 -3.47 -2.67
N ALA A 14 -3.83 -3.45 -3.02
CA ALA A 14 -2.74 -3.70 -2.08
C ALA A 14 -2.67 -2.65 -0.97
N LEU A 15 -2.82 -1.36 -1.31
CA LEU A 15 -2.87 -0.26 -0.34
C LEU A 15 -4.05 -0.40 0.61
N HIS A 16 -5.22 -0.82 0.11
CA HIS A 16 -6.39 -1.09 0.95
C HIS A 16 -6.13 -2.24 1.93
N ARG A 17 -5.59 -3.37 1.46
CA ARG A 17 -5.25 -4.50 2.33
C ARG A 17 -4.15 -4.16 3.35
N LEU A 18 -3.19 -3.33 2.96
CA LEU A 18 -2.14 -2.84 3.84
C LEU A 18 -2.72 -1.96 4.96
N TYR A 19 -3.64 -1.05 4.63
CA TYR A 19 -4.38 -0.25 5.60
C TYR A 19 -5.13 -1.14 6.60
N LEU A 20 -5.87 -2.15 6.12
CA LEU A 20 -6.61 -3.09 6.98
C LEU A 20 -5.70 -3.93 7.89
N SER A 21 -4.44 -4.15 7.50
CA SER A 21 -3.47 -4.92 8.30
C SER A 21 -2.97 -4.14 9.52
N GLY A 22 -3.19 -2.81 9.56
CA GLY A 22 -2.87 -1.96 10.71
C GLY A 22 -1.44 -2.14 11.23
N GLN A 23 -1.29 -2.17 12.56
CA GLN A 23 0.02 -2.31 13.22
C GLN A 23 0.67 -3.68 13.02
N ALA A 24 -0.12 -4.73 12.76
CA ALA A 24 0.41 -6.06 12.49
C ALA A 24 1.23 -6.06 11.20
N GLY A 25 0.91 -5.17 10.25
CA GLY A 25 1.57 -5.10 8.96
C GLY A 25 1.30 -6.33 8.10
N ARG A 26 1.67 -6.22 6.82
CA ARG A 26 1.47 -7.28 5.83
C ARG A 26 2.77 -8.04 5.60
N PRO A 27 2.81 -9.38 5.73
CA PRO A 27 4.06 -10.13 5.56
C PRO A 27 4.54 -10.12 4.11
N GLU A 28 5.86 -10.24 3.92
CA GLU A 28 6.46 -10.58 2.63
C GLU A 28 6.06 -11.98 2.15
N GLY A 29 6.28 -12.26 0.85
CA GLY A 29 5.94 -13.54 0.24
C GLY A 29 4.45 -13.72 -0.10
N MET A 30 3.62 -12.72 0.18
CA MET A 30 2.22 -12.69 -0.27
C MET A 30 2.14 -12.43 -1.79
N PRO A 31 1.07 -12.87 -2.48
CA PRO A 31 0.92 -12.63 -3.92
C PRO A 31 0.98 -11.15 -4.33
N ASP A 32 0.64 -10.24 -3.42
CA ASP A 32 0.69 -8.80 -3.65
C ASP A 32 1.99 -8.12 -3.21
N THR A 33 3.03 -8.89 -2.84
CA THR A 33 4.37 -8.36 -2.52
C THR A 33 4.92 -7.42 -3.61
N PRO A 34 4.83 -7.73 -4.92
CA PRO A 34 5.31 -6.80 -5.95
C PRO A 34 4.55 -5.47 -5.98
N CYS A 35 3.29 -5.44 -5.53
CA CYS A 35 2.54 -4.20 -5.39
C CYS A 35 2.97 -3.44 -4.12
N LEU A 36 3.25 -4.15 -3.02
CA LEU A 36 3.74 -3.55 -1.78
C LEU A 36 5.12 -2.90 -1.97
N GLU A 37 6.01 -3.53 -2.73
CA GLU A 37 7.32 -2.97 -3.06
C GLU A 37 7.19 -1.68 -3.88
N ARG A 38 6.32 -1.66 -4.90
CA ARG A 38 6.01 -0.44 -5.64
C ARG A 38 5.43 0.66 -4.75
N LEU A 39 4.54 0.30 -3.81
CA LEU A 39 4.03 1.26 -2.84
C LEU A 39 5.14 1.82 -1.94
N VAL A 40 6.17 1.05 -1.62
CA VAL A 40 7.37 1.53 -0.91
C VAL A 40 8.15 2.52 -1.77
N GLU A 41 8.39 2.20 -3.05
CA GLU A 41 9.06 3.11 -4.00
C GLU A 41 8.30 4.44 -4.17
N MET A 42 6.97 4.39 -4.10
CA MET A 42 6.10 5.57 -4.15
C MET A 42 5.96 6.31 -2.80
N GLY A 43 6.60 5.83 -1.73
CA GLY A 43 6.50 6.40 -0.38
C GLY A 43 5.13 6.20 0.31
N LEU A 44 4.29 5.30 -0.20
CA LEU A 44 2.96 4.97 0.34
C LEU A 44 3.00 3.81 1.35
N ALA A 45 4.06 3.03 1.35
CA ALA A 45 4.32 1.96 2.30
C ALA A 45 5.74 2.05 2.86
N LEU A 46 5.98 1.34 3.95
CA LEU A 46 7.29 1.21 4.60
C LEU A 46 7.60 -0.28 4.75
N ARG A 47 8.80 -0.69 4.35
CA ARG A 47 9.32 -2.02 4.66
C ARG A 47 9.95 -1.98 6.05
N ARG A 48 9.42 -2.79 6.95
CA ARG A 48 9.91 -2.94 8.32
C ARG A 48 11.03 -3.98 8.37
N PRO A 49 11.91 -3.90 9.40
CA PRO A 49 13.02 -4.86 9.56
C PRO A 49 12.56 -6.29 9.88
N ASP A 50 11.29 -6.50 10.26
CA ASP A 50 10.69 -7.82 10.55
C ASP A 50 10.10 -8.51 9.31
N GLY A 51 10.47 -8.08 8.10
CA GLY A 51 9.96 -8.65 6.84
C GLY A 51 8.50 -8.29 6.55
N ARG A 52 7.97 -7.26 7.20
CA ARG A 52 6.58 -6.81 7.01
C ARG A 52 6.49 -5.44 6.37
N PHE A 53 5.37 -5.18 5.72
CA PHE A 53 5.02 -3.88 5.18
C PHE A 53 4.05 -3.18 6.12
N ALA A 54 4.26 -1.89 6.35
CA ALA A 54 3.33 -1.01 7.04
C ALA A 54 2.91 0.14 6.13
N ILE A 55 1.70 0.66 6.31
CA ILE A 55 1.26 1.85 5.57
C ILE A 55 1.99 3.09 6.09
N SER A 56 2.44 3.97 5.19
CA SER A 56 3.03 5.25 5.58
C SER A 56 1.94 6.29 5.88
N ALA A 57 2.34 7.45 6.42
CA ALA A 57 1.43 8.58 6.56
C ALA A 57 0.87 9.02 5.20
N THR A 58 1.73 9.15 4.19
CA THR A 58 1.34 9.48 2.81
C THR A 58 0.40 8.41 2.22
N GLY A 59 0.67 7.14 2.47
CA GLY A 59 -0.20 6.03 2.08
C GLY A 59 -1.58 6.11 2.70
N THR A 60 -1.65 6.50 3.97
CA THR A 60 -2.92 6.69 4.70
C THR A 60 -3.72 7.84 4.10
N THR A 61 -3.10 8.98 3.83
CA THR A 61 -3.77 10.12 3.18
C THR A 61 -4.29 9.74 1.80
N ARG A 62 -3.46 9.08 0.98
CA ARG A 62 -3.87 8.62 -0.36
C ARG A 62 -4.98 7.58 -0.29
N HIS A 63 -4.94 6.65 0.67
CA HIS A 63 -6.01 5.68 0.90
C HIS A 63 -7.33 6.37 1.25
N CYS A 64 -7.32 7.33 2.17
CA CYS A 64 -8.51 8.08 2.55
C CYS A 64 -9.14 8.83 1.35
N SER A 65 -8.31 9.49 0.54
CA SER A 65 -8.75 10.28 -0.62
C SER A 65 -9.22 9.42 -1.80
N GLU A 66 -8.42 8.43 -2.20
CA GLU A 66 -8.65 7.67 -3.45
C GLU A 66 -9.49 6.40 -3.24
N ILE A 67 -9.40 5.76 -2.07
CA ILE A 67 -10.04 4.45 -1.82
C ILE A 67 -11.30 4.61 -0.99
N LEU A 68 -11.23 5.29 0.15
CA LEU A 68 -12.42 5.52 0.98
C LEU A 68 -13.30 6.66 0.46
N LYS A 69 -12.78 7.51 -0.44
CA LYS A 69 -13.46 8.73 -0.93
C LYS A 69 -13.99 9.58 0.23
N ARG A 70 -13.24 9.67 1.32
CA ARG A 70 -13.58 10.54 2.44
C ARG A 70 -13.18 11.98 2.07
N PRO A 71 -14.05 12.97 2.32
CA PRO A 71 -13.76 14.38 2.05
C PRO A 71 -12.59 14.91 2.89
#